data_AF-A0A1B6K761-F1
#
_entry.id   AF-A0A1B6K761-F1
#
_cell.length_a   1.000
_cell.length_b   1.000
_cell.length_c   1.000
_cell.angle_alpha   90.00
_cell.angle_beta   90.00
_cell.angle_gamma   90.00
#
_symmetry.space_group_name_H-M   'P 1'
#
loop_
_entity.id
_entity.type
_entity.pdbx_description
1 polymer ?
#
loop_
_entity_poly.entity_id
_entity_poly.type
_entity_poly.pdbx_seq_one_letter_code
_entity_poly.pdbx_strand_id
1 'polypeptide(L)'
;RVWLDDTEHDMNQGDDHGFSPLHWAAKEGHFKIVELLMQRGARINATNRGDDTPLHLAAAHGHRDIVHMLLRNRADINFTNEHGNTPLHYACFWGYQQLAEDLIAQGALASLANKDGDTPLDKARGPLAKRLHDLAVETGQDLKKINFKDQSWLGLKTRSRDATLSRHKGINISDLALHTRIAVSPSGETWRGRWQKNDIVAKILAVRDCTPRISRDFNEEFPKLRIFSHPNVLPVVGCCNSPPNLVVINQHMPWGSLFTLLHEGAGVVVDSAQALRFAVDVARGMAFLHSLERLTPRYQLNSRHVMIDEDLTARINMADAKFSFQEKGRSYYPAWMSPEALQKKPSEINL
;
A
#
# COMPACT_ATOMS: atom_id res chain seq x y z
N ARG A 1 21.34 9.22 5.34
CA ARG A 1 21.81 8.21 4.36
C ARG A 1 22.87 7.33 5.03
N VAL A 2 22.47 6.24 5.69
CA VAL A 2 23.37 5.17 6.22
C VAL A 2 22.69 3.80 6.09
N TRP A 3 21.43 3.68 6.51
CA TRP A 3 20.63 2.45 6.54
C TRP A 3 20.34 1.65 5.26
N LEU A 4 20.65 2.17 4.06
CA LEU A 4 20.36 1.47 2.79
C LEU A 4 21.60 0.73 2.27
N ASP A 5 22.79 1.17 2.68
CA ASP A 5 24.08 0.53 2.39
C ASP A 5 24.58 -0.28 3.60
N ASP A 6 24.04 0.01 4.79
CA ASP A 6 24.34 -0.66 6.04
C ASP A 6 23.06 -1.26 6.64
N THR A 7 22.87 -2.56 6.41
CA THR A 7 21.74 -3.32 6.98
C THR A 7 21.88 -3.55 8.49
N GLU A 8 23.05 -3.28 9.10
CA GLU A 8 23.24 -3.38 10.55
C GLU A 8 22.61 -2.18 11.28
N HIS A 9 22.42 -1.05 10.58
CA HIS A 9 21.88 0.20 11.14
C HIS A 9 20.53 0.62 10.51
N ASP A 10 19.74 -0.32 9.98
CA ASP A 10 18.37 -0.01 9.53
C ASP A 10 17.49 0.35 10.75
N MET A 11 17.15 1.62 10.91
CA MET A 11 16.24 2.09 11.97
C MET A 11 14.77 1.62 11.79
N ASN A 12 14.48 0.85 10.73
CA ASN A 12 13.23 0.09 10.58
C ASN A 12 13.37 -1.37 10.97
N GLN A 13 14.59 -1.84 11.29
CA GLN A 13 14.80 -3.15 11.87
C GLN A 13 14.14 -3.18 13.24
N GLY A 14 13.26 -4.16 13.42
CA GLY A 14 12.62 -4.41 14.70
C GLY A 14 13.49 -5.27 15.59
N ASP A 15 13.22 -5.21 16.89
CA ASP A 15 13.74 -6.18 17.85
C ASP A 15 13.22 -7.61 17.59
N ASP A 16 13.51 -8.53 18.51
CA ASP A 16 13.02 -9.91 18.44
C ASP A 16 11.49 -10.00 18.42
N HIS A 17 10.75 -8.96 18.78
CA HIS A 17 9.29 -8.90 18.68
C HIS A 17 8.79 -8.08 17.49
N GLY A 18 9.69 -7.63 16.61
CA GLY A 18 9.39 -6.83 15.43
C GLY A 18 9.11 -5.36 15.75
N PHE A 19 9.34 -4.90 16.97
CA PHE A 19 9.18 -3.50 17.32
C PHE A 19 10.36 -2.69 16.80
N SER A 20 10.10 -1.81 15.84
CA SER A 20 11.07 -0.81 15.42
C SER A 20 11.24 0.28 16.49
N PRO A 21 12.33 1.08 16.44
CA PRO A 21 12.49 2.27 17.28
C PRO A 21 11.26 3.20 17.31
N LEU A 22 10.55 3.32 16.17
CA LEU A 22 9.34 4.14 16.10
C LEU A 22 8.18 3.56 16.91
N HIS A 23 8.06 2.22 16.97
CA HIS A 23 7.07 1.56 17.81
C HIS A 23 7.33 1.84 19.29
N TRP A 24 8.57 1.68 19.73
CA TRP A 24 8.96 1.94 21.12
C TRP A 24 8.77 3.41 21.50
N ALA A 25 9.22 4.34 20.66
CA ALA A 25 9.04 5.76 20.90
C ALA A 25 7.55 6.17 20.97
N ALA A 26 6.71 5.59 20.10
CA ALA A 26 5.27 5.82 20.11
C ALA A 26 4.58 5.20 21.34
N LYS A 27 5.00 4.01 21.77
CA LYS A 27 4.49 3.32 22.96
C LYS A 27 4.82 4.07 24.25
N GLU A 28 6.06 4.54 24.38
CA GLU A 28 6.57 5.19 25.60
C GLU A 28 6.30 6.71 25.66
N GLY A 29 5.63 7.29 24.65
CA GLY A 29 5.25 8.71 24.70
C GLY A 29 6.38 9.69 24.37
N HIS A 30 7.43 9.26 23.67
CA HIS A 30 8.60 10.07 23.40
C HIS A 30 8.45 10.94 22.13
N PHE A 31 7.62 11.98 22.21
CA PHE A 31 7.26 12.86 21.09
C PHE A 31 8.47 13.33 20.24
N LYS A 32 9.53 13.86 20.87
CA LYS A 32 10.73 14.34 20.16
C LYS A 32 11.48 13.23 19.43
N ILE A 33 11.47 12.01 19.98
CA ILE A 33 12.11 10.85 19.35
C ILE A 33 11.25 10.40 18.17
N VAL A 34 9.92 10.36 18.31
CA VAL A 34 9.00 10.07 17.21
C VAL A 34 9.20 11.05 16.05
N GLU A 35 9.27 12.35 16.35
CA GLU A 35 9.54 13.40 15.36
C GLU A 35 10.87 13.16 14.64
N LEU A 36 11.96 12.97 15.40
CA LEU A 36 13.28 12.70 14.85
C LEU A 36 13.27 11.44 13.95
N LEU A 37 12.67 10.35 14.41
CA LEU A 37 12.62 9.10 13.67
C LEU A 37 11.85 9.27 12.34
N MET A 38 10.74 9.99 12.34
CA MET A 38 9.99 10.28 11.12
C MET A 38 10.76 11.21 10.16
N GLN A 39 11.42 12.26 10.67
CA GLN A 39 12.27 13.12 9.84
C GLN A 39 13.43 12.35 9.21
N ARG A 40 13.93 11.33 9.91
CA ARG A 40 14.96 10.43 9.40
C ARG A 40 14.39 9.34 8.48
N GLY A 41 13.07 9.26 8.30
CA GLY A 41 12.34 8.42 7.34
C GLY A 41 11.86 7.06 7.87
N ALA A 42 11.69 6.93 9.19
CA ALA A 42 11.12 5.71 9.77
C ALA A 42 9.77 5.36 9.13
N ARG A 43 9.53 4.06 8.91
CA ARG A 43 8.31 3.55 8.31
C ARG A 43 7.13 3.74 9.28
N ILE A 44 6.29 4.73 8.99
CA ILE A 44 5.16 5.15 9.83
C ILE A 44 4.14 4.02 10.04
N ASN A 45 3.88 3.24 8.99
CA ASN A 45 2.99 2.08 9.02
C ASN A 45 3.76 0.76 9.13
N ALA A 46 4.99 0.77 9.69
CA ALA A 46 5.64 -0.48 10.05
C ALA A 46 4.78 -1.24 11.06
N THR A 47 4.84 -2.57 11.02
CA THR A 47 4.10 -3.42 11.94
C THR A 47 5.03 -4.25 12.79
N ASN A 48 4.67 -4.51 14.04
CA ASN A 48 5.33 -5.50 14.90
C ASN A 48 4.82 -6.93 14.60
N ARG A 49 5.20 -7.93 15.41
CA ARG A 49 4.71 -9.32 15.27
C ARG A 49 3.20 -9.51 15.45
N GLY A 50 2.53 -8.61 16.17
CA GLY A 50 1.08 -8.59 16.34
C GLY A 50 0.36 -7.74 15.29
N ASP A 51 1.07 -7.32 14.23
CA ASP A 51 0.61 -6.39 13.21
C ASP A 51 0.24 -4.98 13.73
N ASP A 52 0.63 -4.62 14.96
CA ASP A 52 0.41 -3.27 15.48
C ASP A 52 1.36 -2.29 14.82
N THR A 53 0.82 -1.14 14.42
CA THR A 53 1.60 0.01 13.94
C THR A 53 1.98 0.93 15.11
N PRO A 54 2.94 1.86 14.94
CA PRO A 54 3.19 2.93 15.91
C PRO A 54 1.92 3.68 16.32
N LEU A 55 0.95 3.84 15.41
CA LEU A 55 -0.33 4.48 15.69
C LEU A 55 -1.21 3.65 16.64
N HIS A 56 -1.22 2.31 16.51
CA HIS A 56 -1.91 1.44 17.47
C HIS A 56 -1.33 1.60 18.87
N LEU A 57 0.00 1.59 18.98
CA LEU A 57 0.69 1.68 20.27
C LEU A 57 0.49 3.05 20.92
N ALA A 58 0.61 4.14 20.15
CA ALA A 58 0.32 5.48 20.66
C ALA A 58 -1.14 5.59 21.15
N ALA A 59 -2.09 4.99 20.41
CA ALA A 59 -3.50 5.00 20.80
C ALA A 59 -3.80 4.14 22.04
N ALA A 60 -3.15 2.96 22.16
CA ALA A 60 -3.30 2.07 23.30
C ALA A 60 -2.75 2.65 24.62
N HIS A 61 -1.81 3.61 24.52
CA HIS A 61 -1.22 4.28 25.69
C HIS A 61 -1.71 5.73 25.88
N GLY A 62 -2.63 6.22 25.04
CA GLY A 62 -3.26 7.53 25.22
C GLY A 62 -2.38 8.73 24.83
N HIS A 63 -1.29 8.51 24.08
CA HIS A 63 -0.34 9.55 23.66
C HIS A 63 -0.92 10.37 22.50
N ARG A 64 -1.87 11.23 22.85
CA ARG A 64 -2.71 12.01 21.92
C ARG A 64 -1.90 12.89 20.96
N ASP A 65 -0.84 13.53 21.45
CA ASP A 65 0.09 14.36 20.68
C ASP A 65 0.86 13.56 19.61
N ILE A 66 1.32 12.36 19.96
CA ILE A 66 1.97 11.43 19.04
C ILE A 66 0.97 10.91 18.00
N VAL A 67 -0.26 10.59 18.40
CA VAL A 67 -1.32 10.19 17.46
C VAL A 67 -1.54 11.28 16.41
N HIS A 68 -1.70 12.54 16.83
CA HIS A 68 -1.84 13.66 15.90
C HIS A 68 -0.64 13.80 14.97
N MET A 69 0.57 13.64 15.49
CA MET A 69 1.78 13.71 14.68
C MET A 69 1.83 12.59 13.62
N LEU A 70 1.52 11.35 14.01
CA LEU A 70 1.49 10.20 13.11
C LEU A 70 0.42 10.38 12.01
N LEU A 71 -0.78 10.84 12.38
CA LEU A 71 -1.87 11.10 11.43
C LEU A 71 -1.54 12.22 10.44
N ARG A 72 -0.92 13.32 10.91
CA ARG A 72 -0.41 14.39 10.02
C ARG A 72 0.61 13.88 9.01
N ASN A 73 1.37 12.84 9.38
CA ASN A 73 2.32 12.17 8.50
C ASN A 73 1.72 10.94 7.79
N ARG A 74 0.39 10.87 7.66
CA ARG A 74 -0.36 9.84 6.91
C ARG A 74 -0.18 8.42 7.43
N ALA A 75 -0.07 8.26 8.75
CA ALA A 75 -0.34 6.97 9.35
C ALA A 75 -1.74 6.49 8.94
N ASP A 76 -1.86 5.21 8.61
CA ASP A 76 -3.15 4.62 8.25
C ASP A 76 -4.02 4.48 9.50
N ILE A 77 -5.00 5.38 9.63
CA ILE A 77 -5.90 5.49 10.77
C ILE A 77 -6.81 4.27 10.94
N ASN A 78 -7.05 3.53 9.85
CA ASN A 78 -7.95 2.37 9.81
C ASN A 78 -7.19 1.05 9.63
N PHE A 79 -5.86 1.06 9.76
CA PHE A 79 -5.06 -0.16 9.71
C PHE A 79 -5.53 -1.14 10.79
N THR A 80 -5.54 -2.44 10.46
CA THR A 80 -5.99 -3.49 11.37
C THR A 80 -4.85 -4.42 11.76
N ASN A 81 -4.72 -4.65 13.07
CA ASN A 81 -3.71 -5.55 13.62
C ASN A 81 -4.11 -7.05 13.49
N GLU A 82 -3.37 -7.95 14.13
CA GLU A 82 -3.60 -9.40 13.98
C GLU A 82 -4.96 -9.85 14.53
N HIS A 83 -5.57 -9.07 15.42
CA HIS A 83 -6.89 -9.31 15.99
C HIS A 83 -8.00 -8.58 15.23
N GLY A 84 -7.66 -7.82 14.18
CA GLY A 84 -8.58 -6.98 13.45
C GLY A 84 -8.92 -5.67 14.16
N ASN A 85 -8.21 -5.34 15.25
CA ASN A 85 -8.42 -4.08 15.96
C ASN A 85 -7.73 -2.94 15.21
N THR A 86 -8.39 -1.79 15.17
CA THR A 86 -7.84 -0.51 14.69
C THR A 86 -7.31 0.32 15.88
N PRO A 87 -6.57 1.41 15.65
CA PRO A 87 -6.19 2.34 16.72
C PRO A 87 -7.39 2.86 17.53
N LEU A 88 -8.55 3.05 16.88
CA LEU A 88 -9.78 3.47 17.55
C LEU A 88 -10.32 2.40 18.53
N HIS A 89 -10.20 1.11 18.21
CA HIS A 89 -10.58 0.04 19.15
C HIS A 89 -9.79 0.14 20.46
N TYR A 90 -8.49 0.41 20.38
CA TYR A 90 -7.65 0.59 21.57
C TYR A 90 -8.02 1.84 22.37
N ALA A 91 -8.22 2.97 21.70
CA ALA A 91 -8.64 4.21 22.37
C ALA A 91 -9.98 4.02 23.11
N CYS A 92 -10.94 3.33 22.49
CA CYS A 92 -12.23 2.99 23.10
C CYS A 92 -12.10 2.01 24.28
N PHE A 93 -11.33 0.94 24.12
CA PHE A 93 -11.14 -0.08 25.16
C PHE A 93 -10.55 0.48 26.45
N TRP A 94 -9.55 1.37 26.33
CA TRP A 94 -8.91 2.04 27.46
C TRP A 94 -9.67 3.29 27.96
N GLY A 95 -10.71 3.72 27.25
CA GLY A 95 -11.55 4.85 27.65
C GLY A 95 -10.91 6.22 27.44
N TYR A 96 -9.95 6.36 26.51
CA TYR A 96 -9.32 7.63 26.18
C TYR A 96 -10.27 8.51 25.35
N GLN A 97 -11.25 9.11 26.02
CA GLN A 97 -12.37 9.82 25.39
C GLN A 97 -11.93 10.88 24.36
N GLN A 98 -11.07 11.82 24.76
CA GLN A 98 -10.63 12.90 23.86
C GLN A 98 -9.87 12.37 22.64
N LEU A 99 -9.08 11.30 22.82
CA LEU A 99 -8.34 10.67 21.74
C LEU A 99 -9.27 9.93 20.77
N ALA A 100 -10.27 9.21 21.28
CA ALA A 100 -11.24 8.52 20.45
C ALA A 100 -12.08 9.50 19.62
N GLU A 101 -12.48 10.63 20.20
CA GLU A 101 -13.17 11.73 19.50
C GLU A 101 -12.30 12.30 18.37
N ASP A 102 -11.01 12.59 18.67
CA ASP A 102 -10.07 13.08 17.67
C ASP A 102 -9.88 12.08 16.51
N LEU A 103 -9.79 10.79 16.80
CA LEU A 103 -9.64 9.75 15.78
C LEU A 103 -10.84 9.73 14.82
N ILE A 104 -12.07 9.80 15.34
CA ILE A 104 -13.28 9.87 14.51
C ILE A 104 -13.28 11.15 13.66
N ALA A 105 -12.94 12.30 14.27
CA ALA A 105 -12.85 13.57 13.56
C ALA A 105 -11.79 13.56 12.43
N GLN A 106 -10.76 12.73 12.55
CA GLN A 106 -9.71 12.53 11.54
C GLN A 106 -10.02 11.39 10.55
N GLY A 107 -11.23 10.81 10.59
CA GLY A 107 -11.68 9.80 9.61
C GLY A 107 -11.50 8.34 10.03
N ALA A 108 -11.33 8.05 11.32
CA ALA A 108 -11.40 6.69 11.83
C ALA A 108 -12.83 6.14 11.69
N LEU A 109 -12.97 4.94 11.13
CA LEU A 109 -14.26 4.29 10.91
C LEU A 109 -14.75 3.63 12.20
N ALA A 110 -15.89 4.09 12.71
CA ALA A 110 -16.52 3.53 13.90
C ALA A 110 -17.25 2.19 13.64
N SER A 111 -17.39 1.77 12.38
CA SER A 111 -18.15 0.59 11.95
C SER A 111 -17.29 -0.63 11.59
N LEU A 112 -15.95 -0.50 11.59
CA LEU A 112 -15.04 -1.61 11.31
C LEU A 112 -15.08 -2.63 12.44
N ALA A 113 -15.52 -3.85 12.15
CA ALA A 113 -15.50 -4.94 13.10
C ALA A 113 -14.14 -5.64 13.12
N ASN A 114 -13.70 -6.05 14.31
CA ASN A 114 -12.54 -6.91 14.51
C ASN A 114 -12.87 -8.39 14.24
N LYS A 115 -11.94 -9.30 14.53
CA LYS A 115 -12.14 -10.76 14.32
C LYS A 115 -13.22 -11.38 15.19
N ASP A 116 -13.48 -10.79 16.36
CA ASP A 116 -14.55 -11.22 17.27
C ASP A 116 -15.91 -10.65 16.85
N GLY A 117 -15.92 -9.78 15.82
CA GLY A 117 -17.11 -9.08 15.36
C GLY A 117 -17.42 -7.82 16.16
N ASP A 118 -16.55 -7.37 17.07
CA ASP A 118 -16.77 -6.16 17.84
C ASP A 118 -16.31 -4.93 17.05
N THR A 119 -17.11 -3.87 17.05
CA THR A 119 -16.71 -2.55 16.54
C THR A 119 -16.00 -1.74 17.63
N PRO A 120 -15.33 -0.61 17.30
CA PRO A 120 -14.75 0.25 18.32
C PRO A 120 -15.79 0.76 19.34
N LEU A 121 -17.04 0.96 18.91
CA LEU A 121 -18.13 1.40 19.78
C LEU A 121 -18.50 0.32 20.80
N ASP A 122 -18.45 -0.96 20.42
CA ASP A 122 -18.72 -2.09 21.31
C ASP A 122 -17.64 -2.25 22.40
N LYS A 123 -16.40 -1.80 22.12
CA LYS A 123 -15.31 -1.77 23.10
C LYS A 123 -15.36 -0.57 24.04
N ALA A 124 -16.10 0.49 23.71
CA ALA A 124 -16.21 1.68 24.53
C ALA A 124 -17.08 1.44 25.78
N ARG A 125 -16.66 1.99 26.93
CA ARG A 125 -17.40 1.85 28.19
C ARG A 125 -18.19 3.12 28.54
N GLY A 126 -19.32 2.93 29.20
CA GLY A 126 -20.13 4.04 29.74
C GLY A 126 -20.70 4.96 28.65
N PRO A 127 -20.75 6.29 28.87
CA PRO A 127 -21.35 7.22 27.92
C PRO A 127 -20.51 7.46 26.65
N LEU A 128 -19.27 6.95 26.62
CA LEU A 128 -18.35 7.14 25.48
C LEU A 128 -18.91 6.54 24.19
N ALA A 129 -19.49 5.34 24.23
CA ALA A 129 -20.02 4.68 23.04
C ALA A 129 -21.11 5.53 22.35
N LYS A 130 -22.02 6.10 23.14
CA LYS A 130 -23.08 6.99 22.63
C LYS A 130 -22.49 8.26 22.02
N ARG A 131 -21.53 8.88 22.71
CA ARG A 131 -20.89 10.11 22.23
C ARG A 131 -20.11 9.90 20.92
N LEU A 132 -19.38 8.78 20.81
CA LEU A 132 -18.65 8.43 19.59
C LEU A 132 -19.60 8.05 18.45
N HIS A 133 -20.72 7.39 18.76
CA HIS A 133 -21.78 7.13 17.79
C HIS A 133 -22.34 8.44 17.23
N ASP A 134 -22.75 9.37 18.10
CA ASP A 134 -23.31 10.66 17.69
C ASP A 134 -22.29 11.45 16.85
N LEU A 135 -21.02 11.47 17.25
CA LEU A 135 -19.93 12.10 16.49
C LEU A 135 -19.67 11.43 15.13
N ALA A 136 -19.75 10.11 15.04
CA ALA A 136 -19.60 9.39 13.78
C ALA A 136 -20.74 9.73 12.80
N VAL A 137 -21.96 9.90 13.31
CA VAL A 137 -23.11 10.36 12.51
C VAL A 137 -22.93 11.82 12.07
N GLU A 138 -22.49 12.70 12.98
CA GLU A 138 -22.21 14.12 12.66
C GLU A 138 -21.11 14.29 11.60
N THR A 139 -20.12 13.39 11.59
CA THR A 139 -19.05 13.35 10.57
C THR A 139 -19.47 12.65 9.27
N GLY A 140 -20.72 12.21 9.16
CA GLY A 140 -21.31 11.65 7.94
C GLY A 140 -20.98 10.17 7.68
N GLN A 141 -20.58 9.40 8.70
CA GLN A 141 -20.28 7.97 8.54
C GLN A 141 -21.56 7.13 8.42
N ASP A 142 -21.55 6.15 7.51
CA ASP A 142 -22.56 5.06 7.49
C ASP A 142 -22.16 4.00 8.52
N LEU A 143 -22.97 3.87 9.58
CA LEU A 143 -22.71 2.96 10.70
C LEU A 143 -23.08 1.50 10.41
N LYS A 144 -23.30 1.13 9.14
CA LYS A 144 -23.38 -0.27 8.75
C LYS A 144 -22.08 -0.99 9.08
N LYS A 145 -22.20 -2.04 9.89
CA LYS A 145 -21.09 -2.89 10.33
C LYS A 145 -20.32 -3.44 9.12
N ILE A 146 -19.02 -3.14 9.08
CA ILE A 146 -18.10 -3.65 8.07
C ILE A 146 -17.36 -4.84 8.67
N ASN A 147 -17.55 -6.02 8.11
CA ASN A 147 -16.89 -7.22 8.60
C ASN A 147 -15.37 -7.18 8.35
N PHE A 148 -14.60 -7.73 9.29
CA PHE A 148 -13.17 -7.91 9.13
C PHE A 148 -12.84 -8.69 7.85
N LYS A 149 -11.98 -8.14 7.00
CA LYS A 149 -11.37 -8.82 5.84
C LYS A 149 -9.90 -9.05 6.15
N ASP A 150 -9.43 -10.30 6.08
CA ASP A 150 -8.00 -10.60 6.28
C ASP A 150 -7.18 -10.09 5.11
N GLN A 151 -6.33 -9.10 5.38
CA GLN A 151 -5.43 -8.44 4.43
C GLN A 151 -3.99 -8.91 4.56
N SER A 152 -3.73 -10.01 5.29
CA SER A 152 -2.38 -10.53 5.54
C SER A 152 -1.55 -10.83 4.27
N TRP A 153 -2.21 -11.09 3.16
CA TRP A 153 -1.60 -11.37 1.86
C TRP A 153 -1.07 -10.13 1.12
N LEU A 154 -1.51 -8.92 1.49
CA LEU A 154 -1.12 -7.67 0.82
C LEU A 154 0.34 -7.28 1.04
N GLY A 155 1.12 -8.03 1.83
CA GLY A 155 2.55 -7.73 2.06
C GLY A 155 2.81 -6.44 2.85
N LEU A 156 1.77 -5.77 3.34
CA LEU A 156 1.83 -4.57 4.20
C LEU A 156 2.41 -4.87 5.60
N LYS A 157 2.42 -6.14 6.00
CA LYS A 157 2.87 -6.62 7.31
C LYS A 157 4.31 -7.08 7.26
N THR A 158 5.10 -6.78 8.29
CA THR A 158 6.53 -7.13 8.37
C THR A 158 6.79 -8.64 8.32
N ARG A 159 5.81 -9.46 8.74
CA ARG A 159 5.80 -10.90 8.55
C ARG A 159 4.59 -11.32 7.73
N SER A 160 4.82 -12.07 6.66
CA SER A 160 3.77 -12.99 6.21
C SER A 160 3.77 -14.23 7.09
N ARG A 161 2.63 -14.54 7.70
CA ARG A 161 2.39 -15.79 8.42
C ARG A 161 2.24 -16.99 7.48
N ASP A 162 2.02 -16.73 6.19
CA ASP A 162 2.15 -17.74 5.15
C ASP A 162 3.62 -17.86 4.73
N ALA A 163 4.21 -19.05 4.93
CA ALA A 163 5.59 -19.37 4.56
C ALA A 163 5.86 -19.20 3.05
N THR A 164 4.82 -19.12 2.22
CA THR A 164 4.91 -18.87 0.78
C THR A 164 5.07 -17.39 0.40
N LEU A 165 4.71 -16.48 1.29
CA LEU A 165 4.86 -15.02 1.16
C LEU A 165 6.14 -14.51 1.87
N SER A 166 6.92 -15.43 2.45
CA SER A 166 8.32 -15.18 2.82
C SER A 166 9.01 -14.48 1.66
N ARG A 167 9.83 -13.46 1.97
CA ARG A 167 10.66 -12.71 1.00
C ARG A 167 11.57 -13.60 0.14
N HIS A 168 11.62 -14.91 0.41
CA HIS A 168 12.56 -15.88 -0.13
C HIS A 168 11.93 -17.11 -0.83
N LYS A 169 10.59 -17.27 -0.88
CA LYS A 169 9.98 -18.38 -1.63
C LYS A 169 9.42 -17.86 -2.95
N GLY A 170 10.00 -18.32 -4.07
CA GLY A 170 9.46 -18.02 -5.40
C GLY A 170 8.05 -18.60 -5.53
N ILE A 171 7.10 -17.79 -5.99
CA ILE A 171 5.75 -18.26 -6.33
C ILE A 171 5.87 -19.04 -7.63
N ASN A 172 5.31 -20.24 -7.72
CA ASN A 172 5.28 -20.96 -8.98
C ASN A 172 4.09 -20.49 -9.81
N ILE A 173 4.27 -20.39 -11.13
CA ILE A 173 3.18 -20.03 -12.03
C ILE A 173 2.01 -21.03 -11.96
N SER A 174 2.28 -22.30 -11.65
CA SER A 174 1.27 -23.34 -11.44
C SER A 174 0.35 -23.08 -10.26
N ASP A 175 0.82 -22.30 -9.27
CA ASP A 175 0.03 -21.96 -8.08
C ASP A 175 -0.95 -20.81 -8.37
N LEU A 176 -0.77 -20.12 -9.51
CA LEU A 176 -1.64 -19.07 -9.99
C LEU A 176 -2.75 -19.71 -10.83
N ALA A 177 -3.96 -19.80 -10.28
CA ALA A 177 -5.14 -20.28 -11.02
C ALA A 177 -5.62 -19.20 -12.00
N LEU A 178 -4.82 -18.90 -13.04
CA LEU A 178 -5.11 -17.93 -14.09
C LEU A 178 -6.25 -18.44 -14.97
N HIS A 179 -7.26 -17.61 -15.22
CA HIS A 179 -8.46 -18.03 -15.96
C HIS A 179 -8.94 -17.03 -17.02
N THR A 180 -8.70 -15.72 -16.86
CA THR A 180 -9.20 -14.72 -17.81
C THR A 180 -8.09 -13.78 -18.23
N ARG A 181 -7.81 -13.69 -19.54
CA ARG A 181 -6.87 -12.70 -20.07
C ARG A 181 -7.54 -11.33 -20.13
N ILE A 182 -7.00 -10.36 -19.41
CA ILE A 182 -7.53 -9.00 -19.29
C ILE A 182 -6.99 -8.11 -20.39
N ALA A 183 -5.68 -8.18 -20.65
CA ALA A 183 -5.01 -7.29 -21.59
C ALA A 183 -3.78 -7.93 -22.21
N VAL A 184 -3.42 -7.45 -23.41
CA VAL A 184 -2.16 -7.76 -24.08
C VAL A 184 -1.47 -6.44 -24.39
N SER A 185 -0.21 -6.34 -23.99
CA SER A 185 0.63 -5.15 -24.16
C SER A 185 1.98 -5.54 -24.75
N PRO A 186 2.77 -4.59 -25.29
CA PRO A 186 4.15 -4.85 -25.65
C PRO A 186 5.02 -5.40 -24.51
N SER A 187 4.64 -5.13 -23.25
CA SER A 187 5.33 -5.65 -22.05
C SER A 187 4.96 -7.07 -21.68
N GLY A 188 3.94 -7.65 -22.30
CA GLY A 188 3.41 -8.94 -21.89
C GLY A 188 1.89 -8.99 -21.80
N GLU A 189 1.43 -10.14 -21.31
CA GLU A 189 0.01 -10.46 -21.15
C GLU A 189 -0.40 -10.34 -19.69
N THR A 190 -1.57 -9.75 -19.46
CA THR A 190 -2.14 -9.58 -18.13
C THR A 190 -3.35 -10.50 -17.96
N TRP A 191 -3.33 -11.29 -16.89
CA TRP A 191 -4.30 -12.34 -16.60
C TRP A 191 -4.92 -12.12 -15.23
N ARG A 192 -6.24 -12.32 -15.12
CA ARG A 192 -6.94 -12.50 -13.85
C ARG A 192 -6.80 -13.96 -13.41
N GLY A 193 -6.56 -14.14 -12.13
CA GLY A 193 -6.56 -15.46 -11.52
C GLY A 193 -6.82 -15.41 -10.04
N ARG A 194 -6.70 -16.57 -9.40
CA ARG A 194 -6.70 -16.68 -7.94
C ARG A 194 -5.39 -17.25 -7.43
N TRP A 195 -4.93 -16.70 -6.32
CA TRP A 195 -3.78 -17.20 -5.58
C TRP A 195 -4.10 -17.09 -4.08
N GLN A 196 -3.97 -18.20 -3.34
CA GLN A 196 -4.30 -18.28 -1.91
C GLN A 196 -5.71 -17.78 -1.55
N LYS A 197 -6.71 -18.10 -2.39
CA LYS A 197 -8.11 -17.65 -2.28
C LYS A 197 -8.32 -16.14 -2.52
N ASN A 198 -7.29 -15.39 -2.88
CA ASN A 198 -7.40 -13.98 -3.24
C ASN A 198 -7.45 -13.79 -4.75
N ASP A 199 -8.26 -12.84 -5.20
CA ASP A 199 -8.28 -12.41 -6.59
C ASP A 199 -7.05 -11.58 -6.91
N ILE A 200 -6.29 -12.04 -7.90
CA ILE A 200 -5.04 -11.41 -8.33
C ILE A 200 -5.07 -11.06 -9.80
N VAL A 201 -4.17 -10.16 -10.17
CA VAL A 201 -3.78 -9.87 -11.54
C VAL A 201 -2.32 -10.25 -11.71
N ALA A 202 -2.05 -11.17 -12.63
CA ALA A 202 -0.70 -11.61 -12.96
C ALA A 202 -0.31 -11.11 -14.35
N LYS A 203 0.83 -10.44 -14.44
CA LYS A 203 1.40 -9.98 -15.71
C LYS A 203 2.57 -10.90 -16.09
N ILE A 204 2.36 -11.70 -17.13
CA ILE A 204 3.40 -12.53 -17.73
C ILE A 204 4.21 -11.64 -18.68
N LEU A 205 5.48 -11.42 -18.38
CA LEU A 205 6.33 -10.50 -19.11
C LEU A 205 6.70 -11.06 -20.50
N ALA A 206 6.58 -10.22 -21.53
CA ALA A 206 7.07 -10.54 -22.87
C ALA A 206 8.60 -10.42 -22.91
N VAL A 207 9.28 -11.54 -22.73
CA VAL A 207 10.74 -11.64 -22.84
C VAL A 207 11.07 -12.63 -23.96
N ARG A 208 11.79 -12.18 -25.00
CA ARG A 208 12.11 -13.01 -26.18
C ARG A 208 12.95 -14.24 -25.83
N ASP A 209 13.99 -14.02 -25.02
CA ASP A 209 14.90 -15.07 -24.56
C ASP A 209 15.24 -14.81 -23.10
N CYS A 210 14.71 -15.66 -22.20
CA CYS A 210 14.87 -15.49 -20.76
C CYS A 210 16.19 -16.13 -20.30
N THR A 211 17.29 -15.44 -20.55
CA THR A 211 18.63 -15.88 -20.13
C THR A 211 18.79 -15.92 -18.60
N PRO A 212 19.77 -16.67 -18.05
CA PRO A 212 20.07 -16.67 -16.61
C PRO A 212 20.39 -15.27 -16.04
N ARG A 213 20.94 -14.38 -16.88
CA ARG A 213 21.18 -12.98 -16.52
C ARG A 213 19.85 -12.24 -16.31
N ILE A 214 18.91 -12.38 -17.24
CA ILE A 214 17.58 -11.74 -17.12
C ILE A 214 16.83 -12.25 -15.88
N SER A 215 16.90 -13.56 -15.61
CA SER A 215 16.31 -14.13 -14.40
C SER A 215 16.93 -13.55 -13.12
N ARG A 216 18.26 -13.32 -13.10
CA ARG A 216 18.95 -12.66 -11.98
C ARG A 216 18.54 -11.19 -11.84
N ASP A 217 18.58 -10.44 -12.93
CA ASP A 217 18.20 -9.02 -12.97
C ASP A 217 16.74 -8.84 -12.49
N PHE A 218 15.83 -9.74 -12.91
CA PHE A 218 14.45 -9.76 -12.44
C PHE A 218 14.35 -9.94 -10.91
N ASN A 219 15.06 -10.91 -10.34
CA ASN A 219 15.11 -11.14 -8.89
C ASN A 219 15.68 -9.96 -8.10
N GLU A 220 16.63 -9.22 -8.69
CA GLU A 220 17.23 -8.05 -8.06
C GLU A 220 16.32 -6.81 -8.14
N GLU A 221 15.58 -6.65 -9.24
CA GLU A 221 14.79 -5.46 -9.52
C GLU A 221 13.36 -5.53 -8.95
N PHE A 222 12.68 -6.69 -8.97
CA PHE A 222 11.29 -6.79 -8.52
C PHE A 222 11.06 -6.36 -7.06
N PRO A 223 11.97 -6.61 -6.09
CA PRO A 223 11.74 -6.22 -4.70
C PRO A 223 11.62 -4.70 -4.57
N LYS A 224 12.23 -3.93 -5.49
CA LYS A 224 12.16 -2.47 -5.54
C LYS A 224 10.75 -1.97 -5.88
N LEU A 225 9.90 -2.82 -6.47
CA LEU A 225 8.51 -2.52 -6.84
C LEU A 225 7.50 -2.87 -5.72
N ARG A 226 7.97 -3.47 -4.62
CA ARG A 226 7.15 -3.87 -3.46
C ARG A 226 6.99 -2.71 -2.47
N ILE A 227 6.45 -1.59 -2.96
CA ILE A 227 6.37 -0.33 -2.23
C ILE A 227 5.07 -0.26 -1.42
N PHE A 228 5.08 -0.86 -0.23
CA PHE A 228 3.92 -0.94 0.68
C PHE A 228 3.71 0.32 1.54
N SER A 229 4.64 1.27 1.49
CA SER A 229 4.72 2.40 2.42
C SER A 229 3.82 3.59 2.08
N HIS A 230 3.06 3.55 0.99
CA HIS A 230 2.22 4.67 0.58
C HIS A 230 0.84 4.22 0.05
N PRO A 231 -0.27 4.82 0.50
CA PRO A 231 -1.62 4.40 0.13
C PRO A 231 -1.91 4.58 -1.37
N ASN A 232 -1.41 5.64 -2.01
CA ASN A 232 -1.62 5.86 -3.45
C ASN A 232 -0.64 5.10 -4.36
N VAL A 233 0.09 4.12 -3.84
CA VAL A 233 0.94 3.22 -4.63
C VAL A 233 0.35 1.83 -4.55
N LEU A 234 0.15 1.17 -5.68
CA LEU A 234 -0.24 -0.22 -5.77
C LEU A 234 1.04 -1.07 -5.92
N PRO A 235 1.50 -1.71 -4.83
CA PRO A 235 2.74 -2.46 -4.82
C PRO A 235 2.63 -3.77 -5.60
N VAL A 236 3.80 -4.26 -6.03
CA VAL A 236 3.94 -5.66 -6.43
C VAL A 236 3.81 -6.55 -5.20
N VAL A 237 2.85 -7.47 -5.22
CA VAL A 237 2.61 -8.40 -4.11
C VAL A 237 3.69 -9.47 -4.11
N GLY A 238 3.98 -10.03 -5.29
CA GLY A 238 4.98 -11.06 -5.49
C GLY A 238 5.33 -11.28 -6.95
N CYS A 239 6.17 -12.28 -7.22
CA CYS A 239 6.58 -12.63 -8.57
C CYS A 239 6.81 -14.14 -8.72
N CYS A 240 6.70 -14.62 -9.96
CA CYS A 240 7.18 -15.94 -10.36
C CYS A 240 8.41 -15.78 -11.26
N ASN A 241 9.52 -16.37 -10.87
CA ASN A 241 10.71 -16.46 -11.71
C ASN A 241 10.87 -17.92 -12.14
N SER A 242 10.15 -18.30 -13.18
CA SER A 242 10.12 -19.67 -13.71
C SER A 242 10.35 -19.63 -15.22
N PRO A 243 11.61 -19.42 -15.67
CA PRO A 243 11.95 -19.30 -17.09
C PRO A 243 11.29 -20.41 -17.94
N PRO A 244 10.66 -20.10 -19.09
CA PRO A 244 10.70 -18.79 -19.77
C PRO A 244 9.75 -17.72 -19.20
N ASN A 245 8.91 -18.07 -18.22
CA ASN A 245 7.87 -17.19 -17.68
C ASN A 245 8.39 -16.39 -16.48
N LEU A 246 8.49 -15.08 -16.68
CA LEU A 246 8.64 -14.11 -15.58
C LEU A 246 7.29 -13.45 -15.35
N VAL A 247 6.79 -13.52 -14.12
CA VAL A 247 5.44 -13.05 -13.79
C VAL A 247 5.49 -12.09 -12.62
N VAL A 248 4.80 -10.96 -12.76
CA VAL A 248 4.57 -10.01 -11.67
C VAL A 248 3.12 -10.12 -11.20
N ILE A 249 2.90 -10.16 -9.89
CA ILE A 249 1.57 -10.40 -9.30
C ILE A 249 1.14 -9.20 -8.48
N ASN A 250 -0.08 -8.72 -8.75
CA ASN A 250 -0.74 -7.64 -8.04
C ASN A 250 -2.13 -8.04 -7.54
N GLN A 251 -2.65 -7.25 -6.61
CA GLN A 251 -4.06 -7.30 -6.23
C GLN A 251 -4.96 -6.98 -7.44
N HIS A 252 -6.06 -7.70 -7.56
CA HIS A 252 -7.13 -7.33 -8.49
C HIS A 252 -7.88 -6.08 -8.00
N MET A 253 -8.01 -5.10 -8.89
CA MET A 253 -8.72 -3.85 -8.64
C MET A 253 -10.07 -3.88 -9.35
N PRO A 254 -11.21 -3.83 -8.63
CA PRO A 254 -12.54 -4.08 -9.21
C PRO A 254 -12.95 -3.11 -10.32
N TRP A 255 -12.56 -1.84 -10.20
CA TRP A 255 -12.87 -0.81 -11.21
C TRP A 255 -11.83 -0.75 -12.34
N GLY A 256 -10.77 -1.57 -12.28
CA GLY A 256 -9.72 -1.60 -13.27
C GLY A 256 -8.88 -0.34 -13.30
N SER A 257 -8.44 0.05 -14.50
CA SER A 257 -7.61 1.24 -14.70
C SER A 257 -8.46 2.52 -14.78
N LEU A 258 -7.86 3.67 -14.49
CA LEU A 258 -8.49 4.97 -14.69
C LEU A 258 -8.92 5.17 -16.15
N PHE A 259 -8.18 4.61 -17.12
CA PHE A 259 -8.59 4.59 -18.53
C PHE A 259 -9.93 3.87 -18.71
N THR A 260 -10.04 2.64 -18.18
CA THR A 260 -11.26 1.82 -18.27
C THR A 260 -12.43 2.53 -17.61
N LEU A 261 -12.19 3.13 -16.44
CA LEU A 261 -13.22 3.87 -15.70
C LEU A 261 -13.75 5.06 -16.50
N LEU A 262 -12.87 5.87 -17.10
CA LEU A 262 -13.25 7.09 -17.81
C LEU A 262 -13.73 6.88 -19.25
N HIS A 263 -13.28 5.82 -19.94
CA HIS A 263 -13.50 5.67 -21.38
C HIS A 263 -14.24 4.39 -21.79
N GLU A 264 -14.16 3.32 -20.99
CA GLU A 264 -14.73 2.01 -21.34
C GLU A 264 -16.04 1.72 -20.58
N GLY A 265 -16.55 2.68 -19.81
CA GLY A 265 -17.89 2.64 -19.23
C GLY A 265 -18.02 1.72 -18.02
N ALA A 266 -17.20 1.92 -16.98
CA ALA A 266 -17.20 1.10 -15.76
C ALA A 266 -18.44 1.28 -14.84
N GLY A 267 -19.46 2.04 -15.27
CA GLY A 267 -20.70 2.22 -14.50
C GLY A 267 -20.61 3.22 -13.33
N VAL A 268 -19.47 3.88 -13.14
CA VAL A 268 -19.28 4.94 -12.14
C VAL A 268 -19.30 6.30 -12.83
N VAL A 269 -20.15 7.21 -12.34
CA VAL A 269 -20.15 8.61 -12.79
C VAL A 269 -19.04 9.36 -12.04
N VAL A 270 -18.06 9.88 -12.77
CA VAL A 270 -17.00 10.72 -12.22
C VAL A 270 -17.37 12.17 -12.43
N ASP A 271 -17.72 12.85 -11.34
CA ASP A 271 -17.91 14.29 -11.33
C ASP A 271 -16.57 15.04 -11.18
N SER A 272 -16.62 16.37 -11.20
CA SER A 272 -15.41 17.20 -11.06
C SER A 272 -14.72 17.02 -9.71
N ALA A 273 -15.47 16.75 -8.63
CA ALA A 273 -14.91 16.56 -7.31
C ALA A 273 -14.12 15.24 -7.22
N GLN A 274 -14.67 14.16 -7.75
CA GLN A 274 -14.00 12.87 -7.81
C GLN A 274 -12.81 12.88 -8.77
N ALA A 275 -12.91 13.60 -9.89
CA ALA A 275 -11.77 13.81 -10.80
C ALA A 275 -10.61 14.53 -10.10
N LEU A 276 -10.90 15.58 -9.32
CA LEU A 276 -9.90 16.27 -8.50
C LEU A 276 -9.30 15.35 -7.43
N ARG A 277 -10.11 14.50 -6.79
CA ARG A 277 -9.63 13.50 -5.82
C ARG A 277 -8.66 12.52 -6.47
N PHE A 278 -8.98 11.96 -7.64
CA PHE A 278 -8.06 11.12 -8.40
C PHE A 278 -6.75 11.84 -8.75
N ALA A 279 -6.82 13.10 -9.18
CA ALA A 279 -5.63 13.89 -9.49
C ALA A 279 -4.75 14.11 -8.25
N VAL A 280 -5.35 14.40 -7.10
CA VAL A 280 -4.63 14.56 -5.83
C VAL A 280 -3.98 13.25 -5.40
N ASP A 281 -4.68 12.12 -5.50
CA ASP A 281 -4.16 10.79 -5.18
C ASP A 281 -2.96 10.42 -6.05
N VAL A 282 -3.07 10.62 -7.37
CA VAL A 282 -1.98 10.39 -8.32
C VAL A 282 -0.79 11.31 -8.02
N ALA A 283 -1.04 12.61 -7.78
CA ALA A 283 0.02 13.55 -7.45
C ALA A 283 0.74 13.17 -6.15
N ARG A 284 0.01 12.71 -5.13
CA ARG A 284 0.57 12.22 -3.86
C ARG A 284 1.42 10.97 -4.06
N GLY A 285 0.91 10.00 -4.82
CA GLY A 285 1.66 8.78 -5.15
C GLY A 285 2.95 9.11 -5.90
N MET A 286 2.89 9.99 -6.91
CA MET A 286 4.08 10.40 -7.67
C MET A 286 5.06 11.22 -6.82
N ALA A 287 4.58 12.13 -5.98
CA ALA A 287 5.43 12.88 -5.05
C ALA A 287 6.20 11.94 -4.11
N PHE A 288 5.54 10.90 -3.62
CA PHE A 288 6.19 9.85 -2.84
C PHE A 288 7.19 9.05 -3.67
N LEU A 289 6.83 8.61 -4.89
CA LEU A 289 7.77 7.88 -5.76
C LEU A 289 9.01 8.73 -6.13
N HIS A 290 8.83 10.04 -6.31
CA HIS A 290 9.92 10.97 -6.56
C HIS A 290 10.80 11.24 -5.33
N SER A 291 10.30 11.00 -4.10
CA SER A 291 11.11 11.14 -2.89
C SER A 291 12.00 9.91 -2.63
N LEU A 292 11.77 8.80 -3.34
CA LEU A 292 12.61 7.62 -3.24
C LEU A 292 13.97 7.91 -3.89
N GLU A 293 15.06 7.64 -3.16
CA GLU A 293 16.44 7.92 -3.62
C GLU A 293 16.82 7.22 -4.93
N ARG A 294 16.14 6.11 -5.25
CA ARG A 294 16.22 5.45 -6.55
C ARG A 294 14.91 5.74 -7.29
N LEU A 295 14.97 6.59 -8.31
CA LEU A 295 13.89 6.68 -9.31
C LEU A 295 13.61 5.27 -9.79
N THR A 296 12.34 4.82 -9.74
CA THR A 296 11.93 3.55 -10.36
C THR A 296 12.31 3.65 -11.84
N PRO A 297 13.36 2.93 -12.29
CA PRO A 297 13.92 3.23 -13.59
C PRO A 297 12.87 2.92 -14.64
N ARG A 298 12.52 3.96 -15.43
CA ARG A 298 11.60 3.89 -16.57
C ARG A 298 10.14 3.57 -16.21
N TYR A 299 9.64 4.17 -15.13
CA TYR A 299 8.19 4.30 -14.95
C TYR A 299 7.64 5.43 -15.83
N GLN A 300 6.66 5.12 -16.68
CA GLN A 300 5.95 6.11 -17.50
C GLN A 300 4.51 6.16 -17.03
N LEU A 301 4.10 7.25 -16.37
CA LEU A 301 2.74 7.37 -15.87
C LEU A 301 1.76 7.60 -17.03
N ASN A 302 0.66 6.83 -17.06
CA ASN A 302 -0.48 7.08 -17.93
C ASN A 302 -1.77 6.62 -17.24
N SER A 303 -2.93 6.90 -17.83
CA SER A 303 -4.24 6.51 -17.26
C SER A 303 -4.48 4.99 -17.19
N ARG A 304 -3.71 4.18 -17.92
CA ARG A 304 -3.78 2.71 -17.85
C ARG A 304 -2.99 2.13 -16.67
N HIS A 305 -2.01 2.87 -16.16
CA HIS A 305 -1.18 2.46 -15.03
C HIS A 305 -1.74 2.95 -13.67
N VAL A 306 -2.77 3.78 -13.67
CA VAL A 306 -3.48 4.19 -12.45
C VAL A 306 -4.64 3.23 -12.27
N MET A 307 -4.66 2.50 -11.16
CA MET A 307 -5.73 1.55 -10.82
C MET A 307 -6.66 2.15 -9.77
N ILE A 308 -7.94 1.81 -9.86
CA ILE A 308 -8.98 2.35 -8.99
C ILE A 308 -9.50 1.26 -8.07
N ASP A 309 -9.40 1.53 -6.78
CA ASP A 309 -9.81 0.63 -5.69
C ASP A 309 -11.31 0.74 -5.38
N GLU A 310 -11.86 -0.20 -4.61
CA GLU A 310 -13.29 -0.30 -4.26
C GLU A 310 -13.87 1.02 -3.74
N ASP A 311 -13.08 1.78 -2.99
CA ASP A 311 -13.42 3.05 -2.35
C ASP A 311 -13.19 4.29 -3.23
N LEU A 312 -12.93 4.09 -4.53
CA LEU A 312 -12.56 5.14 -5.49
C LEU A 312 -11.26 5.88 -5.12
N THR A 313 -10.33 5.21 -4.44
CA THR A 313 -8.96 5.70 -4.28
C THR A 313 -8.12 5.34 -5.50
N ALA A 314 -7.39 6.31 -6.05
CA ALA A 314 -6.45 6.07 -7.15
C ALA A 314 -5.09 5.60 -6.63
N ARG A 315 -4.57 4.52 -7.21
CA ARG A 315 -3.27 3.92 -6.86
C ARG A 315 -2.40 3.71 -8.10
N ILE A 316 -1.14 4.10 -8.00
CA ILE A 316 -0.17 3.98 -9.09
C ILE A 316 0.38 2.55 -9.15
N ASN A 317 0.14 1.84 -10.25
CA ASN A 317 0.49 0.44 -10.41
C ASN A 317 1.99 0.22 -10.63
N MET A 318 2.66 -0.41 -9.67
CA MET A 318 4.09 -0.74 -9.79
C MET A 318 4.37 -1.95 -10.69
N ALA A 319 3.39 -2.81 -10.99
CA ALA A 319 3.58 -3.93 -11.91
C ALA A 319 3.75 -3.51 -13.37
N ASP A 320 3.44 -2.26 -13.69
CA ASP A 320 3.66 -1.69 -15.02
C ASP A 320 5.02 -1.00 -15.18
N ALA A 321 5.81 -0.93 -14.10
CA ALA A 321 7.21 -0.53 -14.18
C ALA A 321 8.00 -1.51 -15.08
N LYS A 322 8.92 -0.96 -15.88
CA LYS A 322 9.68 -1.73 -16.88
C LYS A 322 11.04 -2.14 -16.31
N PHE A 323 11.24 -3.44 -16.11
CA PHE A 323 12.54 -4.01 -15.72
C PHE A 323 13.62 -3.67 -16.73
N SER A 324 14.88 -3.49 -16.31
CA SER A 324 15.99 -2.99 -17.15
C SER A 324 16.14 -3.69 -18.50
N PHE A 325 15.81 -4.98 -18.60
CA PHE A 325 15.87 -5.78 -19.81
C PHE A 325 14.67 -5.63 -20.77
N GLN A 326 13.57 -5.02 -20.34
CA GLN A 326 12.37 -4.82 -21.16
C GLN A 326 12.45 -3.56 -22.01
N GLU A 327 11.94 -3.63 -23.26
CA GLU A 327 11.58 -2.47 -24.10
C GLU A 327 12.64 -1.35 -24.17
N LYS A 328 13.93 -1.69 -24.17
CA LYS A 328 15.03 -0.70 -24.20
C LYS A 328 14.88 0.22 -25.42
N GLY A 329 14.81 1.53 -25.16
CA GLY A 329 14.73 2.58 -26.19
C GLY A 329 13.37 2.69 -26.91
N ARG A 330 12.30 2.08 -26.40
CA ARG A 330 10.96 2.17 -27.01
C ARG A 330 10.02 3.06 -26.18
N SER A 331 9.21 3.86 -26.87
CA SER A 331 8.12 4.63 -26.28
C SER A 331 6.83 4.31 -27.04
N TYR A 332 5.80 3.87 -26.33
CA TYR A 332 4.52 3.46 -26.91
C TYR A 332 3.41 4.51 -26.71
N TYR A 333 3.64 5.49 -25.84
CA TYR A 333 2.66 6.55 -25.52
C TYR A 333 3.32 7.93 -25.54
N PRO A 334 3.86 8.38 -26.70
CA PRO A 334 4.55 9.66 -26.79
C PRO A 334 3.66 10.86 -26.44
N ALA A 335 2.33 10.74 -26.62
CA ALA A 335 1.37 11.77 -26.24
C ALA A 335 1.30 12.04 -24.73
N TRP A 336 1.78 11.10 -23.89
CA TRP A 336 1.86 11.25 -22.44
C TRP A 336 3.24 11.75 -21.97
N MET A 337 4.18 11.94 -22.90
CA MET A 337 5.50 12.47 -22.59
C MET A 337 5.48 13.98 -22.69
N SER A 338 6.22 14.62 -21.79
CA SER A 338 6.41 16.06 -21.85
C SER A 338 7.27 16.45 -23.07
N PRO A 339 7.10 17.66 -23.63
CA PRO A 339 7.85 18.10 -24.81
C PRO A 339 9.37 18.00 -24.64
N GLU A 340 9.89 18.27 -23.45
CA GLU A 340 11.31 18.16 -23.12
C GLU A 340 11.81 16.71 -23.08
N ALA A 341 10.98 15.76 -22.64
CA ALA A 341 11.34 14.33 -22.64
C ALA A 341 11.44 13.78 -24.07
N LEU A 342 10.60 14.26 -24.99
CA LEU A 342 10.63 13.86 -26.41
C LEU A 342 11.87 14.35 -27.15
N GLN A 343 12.54 15.39 -26.65
CA GLN A 343 13.76 15.95 -27.25
C GLN A 343 15.05 15.30 -26.73
N LYS A 344 14.99 14.57 -25.62
CA LYS A 344 16.15 13.95 -24.96
C LYS A 344 16.36 12.51 -25.42
N LYS A 345 17.60 12.02 -25.30
CA LYS A 345 17.87 10.59 -25.53
C LYS A 345 17.23 9.76 -24.40
N PRO A 346 16.80 8.51 -24.64
CA PRO A 346 16.25 7.65 -23.58
C PRO A 346 17.15 7.47 -22.35
N SER A 347 18.47 7.60 -22.50
CA SER A 347 19.45 7.55 -21.41
C SER A 347 19.50 8.82 -20.56
N GLU A 348 18.88 9.92 -21.01
CA GLU A 348 18.88 11.24 -20.40
C GLU A 348 17.53 11.61 -19.76
N ILE A 349 16.54 10.72 -19.86
CA ILE A 349 15.19 10.90 -19.33
C ILE A 349 15.12 10.24 -17.95
N ASN A 350 14.57 10.96 -16.96
CA ASN A 350 14.46 10.50 -15.56
C ASN A 350 15.83 10.17 -14.92
N LEU A 351 16.85 10.99 -15.20
CA LEU A 351 18.14 11.02 -14.51
C LEU A 351 18.10 11.86 -13.25
#